data_AF-A0A814NR93-F1
#
_entry.id   AF-A0A814NR93-F1
#
_cell.length_a   1.000
_cell.length_b   1.000
_cell.length_c   1.000
_cell.angle_alpha   90.00
_cell.angle_beta   90.00
_cell.angle_gamma   90.00
#
_symmetry.space_group_name_H-M   'P 1'
#
loop_
_entity.id
_entity.type
_entity.pdbx_description
1 polymer ?
#
loop_
_entity_poly.entity_id
_entity_poly.type
_entity_poly.pdbx_seq_one_letter_code
_entity_poly.pdbx_strand_id
1 'polypeptide(L)'
;MYRGANYTTSLNDTIRDFGSWTYQHCLPVNLIRYSQKYGRTQTTFFNIIPSISNTSVFIPRKECLTKGEEYLLYDKSSKMTNL
;
A
#
# COMPACT_ATOMS: atom_id res chain seq x y z
N MET A 1 0.08 -12.69 -18.86
CA MET A 1 -1.32 -13.13 -18.62
C MET A 1 -2.05 -12.00 -17.92
N TYR A 2 -3.22 -11.58 -18.42
CA TYR A 2 -4.06 -10.60 -17.73
C TYR A 2 -5.03 -11.33 -16.80
N ARG A 3 -5.08 -10.94 -15.51
CA ARG A 3 -6.07 -11.47 -14.57
C ARG A 3 -6.99 -10.35 -14.12
N GLY A 4 -8.29 -10.51 -14.41
CA GLY A 4 -9.34 -9.58 -13.99
C GLY A 4 -9.98 -10.05 -12.69
N ALA A 5 -10.21 -9.13 -11.74
CA ALA A 5 -11.02 -9.37 -10.55
C ALA A 5 -12.08 -8.28 -10.42
N ASN A 6 -13.33 -8.69 -10.14
CA ASN A 6 -14.45 -7.79 -9.89
C ASN A 6 -14.82 -7.86 -8.41
N TYR A 7 -15.03 -6.70 -7.79
CA TYR A 7 -15.59 -6.64 -6.44
C TYR A 7 -16.36 -5.33 -6.23
N THR A 8 -17.43 -5.41 -5.44
CA THR A 8 -18.21 -4.25 -5.02
C THR A 8 -17.68 -3.77 -3.69
N THR A 9 -17.37 -2.48 -3.59
CA THR A 9 -16.92 -1.89 -2.33
C THR A 9 -18.09 -1.58 -1.41
N SER A 10 -17.81 -1.35 -0.12
CA SER A 10 -18.79 -0.91 0.87
C SER A 10 -19.48 0.43 0.55
N LEU A 11 -19.02 1.15 -0.48
CA LEU A 11 -19.55 2.43 -0.96
C LEU A 11 -20.42 2.29 -2.21
N ASN A 12 -20.88 1.08 -2.55
CA ASN A 12 -21.63 0.76 -3.77
C ASN A 12 -20.91 1.15 -5.08
N ASP A 13 -19.59 1.34 -5.03
CA ASP A 13 -18.78 1.51 -6.23
C ASP A 13 -18.32 0.15 -6.73
N THR A 14 -18.57 -0.11 -8.02
CA THR A 14 -18.12 -1.33 -8.69
C THR A 14 -16.70 -1.12 -9.16
N ILE A 15 -15.77 -1.87 -8.56
CA ILE A 15 -14.36 -1.83 -8.93
C ILE A 15 -14.02 -3.04 -9.79
N ARG A 16 -13.32 -2.78 -10.89
CA ARG A 16 -12.73 -3.80 -11.75
C ARG A 16 -11.25 -3.57 -11.89
N ASP A 17 -10.47 -4.56 -11.47
CA ASP A 17 -9.02 -4.55 -11.57
C ASP A 17 -8.56 -5.49 -12.68
N PHE A 18 -7.61 -5.04 -13.49
CA PHE A 18 -6.87 -5.83 -14.46
C PHE A 18 -5.39 -5.64 -14.23
N GLY A 19 -4.64 -6.71 -14.01
CA GLY A 19 -3.18 -6.62 -13.94
C GLY A 19 -2.50 -7.55 -14.92
N SER A 20 -1.22 -7.31 -15.15
CA SER A 20 -0.33 -8.30 -15.75
C SER A 20 0.88 -8.55 -14.85
N TRP A 21 1.34 -9.80 -14.90
CA TRP A 21 2.47 -10.30 -14.12
C TRP A 21 3.43 -11.03 -15.03
N THR A 22 4.72 -11.01 -14.66
CA THR A 22 5.75 -11.82 -15.31
C THR A 22 5.43 -13.30 -15.13
N TYR A 23 5.74 -14.11 -16.14
CA TYR A 23 5.55 -15.56 -16.05
C TYR A 23 6.46 -16.17 -14.99
N GLN A 24 7.74 -15.79 -15.02
CA GLN A 24 8.70 -16.18 -14.00
C GLN A 24 8.51 -15.30 -12.76
N HIS A 25 8.44 -15.93 -11.58
CA HIS A 25 8.35 -15.28 -10.26
C HIS A 25 7.10 -14.44 -9.98
N CYS A 26 6.12 -14.38 -10.90
CA CYS A 26 4.85 -13.67 -10.71
C CYS A 26 5.00 -12.20 -10.27
N LEU A 27 6.01 -11.49 -10.79
CA LEU A 27 6.24 -10.09 -10.44
C LEU A 27 5.21 -9.19 -11.15
N PRO A 28 4.64 -8.18 -10.48
CA PRO A 28 3.68 -7.28 -11.11
C PRO A 28 4.36 -6.42 -12.18
N VAL A 29 3.70 -6.25 -13.33
CA VAL A 29 4.16 -5.39 -14.43
C VAL A 29 3.28 -4.16 -14.52
N ASN A 30 1.95 -4.35 -14.50
CA ASN A 30 1.00 -3.25 -14.44
C ASN A 30 -0.29 -3.65 -13.70
N LEU A 31 -0.99 -2.64 -13.21
CA LEU A 31 -2.33 -2.73 -12.65
C LEU A 31 -3.17 -1.59 -13.20
N ILE A 32 -4.36 -1.90 -13.70
CA ILE A 32 -5.37 -0.96 -14.16
C ILE A 32 -6.59 -1.17 -13.29
N ARG A 33 -7.06 -0.10 -12.65
CA ARG A 33 -8.27 -0.09 -11.85
C ARG A 33 -9.31 0.79 -12.52
N TYR A 34 -10.50 0.24 -12.69
CA TYR A 34 -11.69 0.97 -13.11
C TYR A 34 -12.64 1.09 -11.94
N SER A 35 -13.05 2.32 -11.63
CA SER A 35 -14.08 2.67 -10.67
C SER A 35 -15.14 3.49 -11.41
N GLN A 36 -16.42 3.23 -11.13
CA GLN A 36 -17.49 4.04 -11.70
C GLN A 36 -17.51 5.44 -11.10
N LYS A 37 -17.08 5.57 -9.84
CA LYS A 37 -17.03 6.84 -9.11
C LYS A 37 -15.77 7.68 -9.39
N TYR A 38 -14.60 7.03 -9.46
CA TYR A 38 -13.29 7.68 -9.50
C TYR A 38 -12.60 7.59 -10.86
N GLY A 39 -13.20 6.91 -11.83
CA GLY A 39 -12.63 6.74 -13.17
C GLY A 39 -11.57 5.64 -13.22
N ARG A 40 -10.59 5.82 -14.12
CA ARG A 40 -9.54 4.83 -14.39
C ARG A 40 -8.20 5.29 -13.82
N THR A 41 -7.55 4.41 -13.07
CA THR A 41 -6.14 4.58 -12.69
C THR A 41 -5.30 3.46 -13.30
N GLN A 42 -4.06 3.78 -13.63
CA GLN A 42 -3.09 2.82 -14.13
C GLN A 42 -1.76 3.02 -13.41
N THR A 43 -1.20 1.91 -12.92
CA THR A 43 0.09 1.85 -12.27
C THR A 43 0.98 0.87 -13.02
N THR A 44 2.21 1.27 -13.30
CA THR A 44 3.22 0.41 -13.93
C THR A 44 4.39 0.25 -12.96
N PHE A 45 4.88 -0.97 -12.81
CA PHE A 45 5.91 -1.33 -11.85
C PHE A 45 7.24 -1.58 -12.57
N PHE A 46 8.32 -1.07 -11.99
CA PHE A 46 9.68 -1.22 -12.50
C PHE A 46 10.65 -1.41 -11.33
N ASN A 47 11.82 -2.00 -11.59
CA ASN A 47 12.89 -2.17 -10.59
C ASN A 47 12.42 -2.81 -9.27
N ILE A 48 11.63 -3.88 -9.38
CA ILE A 48 11.11 -4.58 -8.20
C ILE A 48 12.24 -5.35 -7.54
N ILE A 49 12.55 -4.96 -6.29
CA ILE A 49 13.49 -5.67 -5.42
C ILE A 49 12.66 -6.41 -4.37
N PRO A 50 12.80 -7.74 -4.24
CA PRO A 50 12.11 -8.49 -3.20
C PRO A 50 12.55 -8.05 -1.80
N SER A 51 11.62 -8.08 -0.87
CA SER A 51 11.83 -7.66 0.53
C SER A 51 12.14 -6.16 0.68
N ILE A 52 12.29 -5.74 1.94
CA ILE A 52 12.54 -4.36 2.32
C ILE A 52 13.79 -4.35 3.18
N SER A 53 14.83 -3.64 2.72
CA SER A 53 16.12 -3.56 3.40
C SER A 53 16.11 -2.64 4.63
N ASN A 54 15.27 -1.60 4.62
CA ASN A 54 15.13 -0.65 5.72
C ASN A 54 13.65 -0.49 6.08
N THR A 55 13.24 -1.04 7.23
CA THR A 55 11.86 -1.00 7.72
C THR A 55 11.44 0.36 8.27
N SER A 56 12.39 1.26 8.59
CA SER A 56 12.09 2.59 9.11
C SER A 56 11.37 3.49 8.11
N VAL A 57 11.31 3.12 6.82
CA VAL A 57 10.53 3.84 5.80
C VAL A 57 9.02 3.86 6.08
N PHE A 58 8.54 2.93 6.92
CA PHE A 58 7.15 2.88 7.37
C PHE A 58 6.87 3.73 8.61
N ILE A 59 7.92 4.21 9.30
CA ILE A 59 7.76 5.07 10.47
C ILE A 59 7.51 6.49 9.95
N PRO A 60 6.33 7.09 10.22
CA PRO A 60 6.06 8.46 9.81
C PRO A 60 7.10 9.41 10.37
N ARG A 61 7.45 10.44 9.60
CA ARG A 61 8.34 11.48 10.11
C ARG A 61 7.64 12.29 11.21
N LYS A 62 8.42 12.95 12.06
CA LYS A 62 7.89 13.67 13.22
C LYS A 62 6.89 14.76 12.82
N GLU A 63 7.09 15.41 11.68
CA GLU A 63 6.18 16.42 11.14
C GLU A 63 4.80 15.87 10.75
N CYS A 64 4.66 14.56 10.56
CA CYS A 64 3.38 13.92 10.31
C CYS A 64 2.58 13.62 11.58
N LEU A 65 3.20 13.77 12.76
CA LEU A 65 2.51 13.59 14.04
C LEU A 65 1.62 14.81 14.28
N THR A 66 0.31 14.60 14.16
CA THR A 66 -0.63 15.61 14.63
C THR A 66 -0.58 15.67 16.16
N LYS A 67 -0.94 16.81 16.76
CA LYS A 67 -0.81 17.08 18.22
C LYS A 67 -1.46 16.04 19.16
N GLY A 68 -2.21 15.06 18.64
CA GLY A 68 -2.76 13.93 19.39
C GLY A 68 -1.90 12.65 19.39
N GLU A 69 -0.95 12.50 18.47
CA GLU A 69 -0.18 11.25 18.26
C GLU A 69 1.25 11.31 18.86
N GLU A 70 1.72 12.51 19.19
CA GLU A 70 3.03 12.72 19.84
C GLU A 70 3.10 12.01 21.21
N TYR A 71 1.96 11.92 21.92
CA TYR A 71 1.85 11.23 23.22
C TYR A 71 1.96 9.70 23.13
N LEU A 72 1.52 9.08 22.03
CA LEU A 72 1.50 7.62 21.87
C LEU A 72 2.88 7.04 21.51
N LEU A 73 3.74 7.84 20.88
CA LEU A 73 5.13 7.46 20.61
C LEU A 73 6.02 7.64 21.85
N TYR A 74 5.77 8.66 22.67
CA TYR A 74 6.47 8.85 23.95
C TYR A 74 6.13 7.76 24.98
N ASP A 75 4.88 7.32 25.10
CA ASP A 75 4.51 6.24 26.04
C ASP A 75 5.08 4.86 25.63
N LYS A 76 5.37 4.66 24.34
CA LYS A 76 6.03 3.42 23.86
C LYS A 76 7.54 3.43 24.08
N SER A 77 8.20 4.58 24.02
CA SER A 77 9.65 4.67 24.27
C SER A 77 10.00 4.61 25.77
N SER A 78 9.13 5.13 26.64
CA SER A 78 9.30 5.07 28.10
C SER A 78 9.02 3.68 28.70
N LYS A 79 8.36 2.79 27.95
CA LYS A 79 8.10 1.38 28.36
C LYS A 79 9.12 0.37 27.84
N MET A 80 10.10 0.78 27.02
CA MET A 80 11.18 -0.10 26.53
C MET A 80 12.50 0.04 27.29
N THR A 81 12.58 0.90 28.32
CA THR A 81 13.82 1.13 29.10
C THR A 81 13.88 0.40 30.44
N ASN A 82 12.94 -0.49 30.75
CA ASN A 82 13.04 -1.37 31.92
C ASN A 82 12.55 -2.78 31.58
N LEU A 83 13.41 -3.58 30.96
CA LEU A 83 13.46 -5.04 31.06
C LEU A 83 14.87 -5.51 30.68
#